data_AF-A0A4D4LX95-F1
#
_entry.id   AF-A0A4D4LX95-F1
#
_cell.length_a   1.000
_cell.length_b   1.000
_cell.length_c   1.000
_cell.angle_alpha   90.00
_cell.angle_beta   90.00
_cell.angle_gamma   90.00
#
_symmetry.space_group_name_H-M   'P 1'
#
loop_
_entity.id
_entity.type
_entity.pdbx_description
1 polymer ?
#
loop_
_entity_poly.entity_id
_entity_poly.type
_entity_poly.pdbx_seq_one_letter_code
_entity_poly.pdbx_strand_id
1 'polypeptide(L)'
;MSGLRVVPTWRHGQERLYVCLADGRNVAWYDREAARVNVLGEDWREDVLDALGPFLTGPVTVGPPPVPTPAELARLTLHPDDDLAPNRPGEALVIDLDRDPGPAHRLRPDPRRRALAAEQAVGEALDRLEGRGGTPCTRCRCPEAIASTIW
;
A
#
# COMPACT_ATOMS: atom_id res chain seq x y z
N MET A 1 -1.71 33.41 -13.80
CA MET A 1 -1.63 33.19 -12.34
C MET A 1 -2.40 31.91 -12.07
N SER A 2 -1.70 30.79 -12.12
CA SER A 2 -2.26 29.48 -11.85
C SER A 2 -2.75 29.45 -10.41
N GLY A 3 -4.05 29.22 -10.20
CA GLY A 3 -4.71 29.22 -8.89
C GLY A 3 -4.30 28.05 -8.00
N LEU A 4 -3.00 27.73 -7.97
CA LEU A 4 -2.42 26.64 -7.21
C LEU A 4 -2.17 27.07 -5.78
N ARG A 5 -2.47 26.18 -4.84
CA ARG A 5 -2.27 26.35 -3.41
C ARG A 5 -1.28 25.33 -2.91
N VAL A 6 -0.24 25.80 -2.22
CA VAL A 6 0.71 24.93 -1.52
C VAL A 6 0.23 24.69 -0.09
N VAL A 7 0.11 23.43 0.31
CA VAL A 7 -0.37 23.00 1.64
C VAL A 7 0.72 22.16 2.32
N PRO A 8 1.33 22.64 3.41
CA PRO A 8 2.29 21.86 4.17
C PRO A 8 1.56 20.77 4.97
N THR A 9 2.07 19.54 4.92
CA THR A 9 1.61 18.41 5.72
C THR A 9 2.77 17.81 6.51
N TRP A 10 2.45 17.24 7.67
CA TRP A 10 3.33 16.37 8.42
C TRP A 10 2.72 14.97 8.44
N ARG A 11 3.40 13.98 7.85
CA ARG A 11 2.97 12.58 7.89
C ARG A 11 4.16 11.68 8.18
N HIS A 12 4.00 10.75 9.12
CA HIS A 12 5.04 9.79 9.51
C HIS A 12 6.40 10.43 9.87
N GLY A 13 6.39 11.65 10.43
CA GLY A 13 7.62 12.40 10.75
C GLY A 13 8.29 13.08 9.55
N GLN A 14 7.72 12.96 8.35
CA GLN A 14 8.21 13.62 7.13
C GLN A 14 7.38 14.87 6.81
N GLU A 15 8.07 15.96 6.49
CA GLU A 15 7.47 17.20 6.00
C GLU A 15 7.29 17.11 4.48
N ARG A 16 6.04 17.24 4.00
CA ARG A 16 5.72 17.26 2.57
C ARG A 16 4.85 18.46 2.23
N LEU A 17 5.04 19.02 1.05
CA LEU A 17 4.20 20.10 0.52
C LEU A 17 3.32 19.56 -0.60
N TYR A 18 2.01 19.67 -0.44
CA TYR A 18 1.05 19.34 -1.50
C TYR A 18 0.74 20.58 -2.34
N VAL A 19 0.65 20.42 -3.65
CA VAL A 19 0.20 21.45 -4.58
C VAL A 19 -1.19 21.06 -5.05
N CYS A 20 -2.17 21.84 -4.66
CA CYS A 20 -3.57 21.63 -5.01
C CYS A 20 -4.07 22.71 -5.97
N LEU A 21 -4.95 22.34 -6.88
CA LEU A 21 -5.75 23.27 -7.68
C LEU A 21 -6.76 24.02 -6.80
N ALA A 22 -7.33 25.10 -7.33
CA ALA A 22 -8.39 25.88 -6.67
C ALA A 22 -9.65 25.04 -6.35
N ASP A 23 -9.85 23.94 -7.09
CA ASP A 23 -10.92 22.98 -6.86
C ASP A 23 -10.61 21.95 -5.75
N GLY A 24 -9.42 22.02 -5.14
CA GLY A 24 -8.97 21.13 -4.06
C GLY A 24 -8.26 19.85 -4.54
N ARG A 25 -8.21 19.57 -5.85
CA ARG A 25 -7.50 18.39 -6.38
C ARG A 25 -6.00 18.56 -6.25
N ASN A 26 -5.33 17.51 -5.77
CA ASN A 26 -3.87 17.47 -5.70
C ASN A 26 -3.29 17.20 -7.10
N VAL A 27 -2.37 18.05 -7.54
CA VAL A 27 -1.66 17.91 -8.83
C VAL A 27 -0.19 17.56 -8.66
N ALA A 28 0.40 17.79 -7.49
CA ALA A 28 1.79 17.41 -7.21
C ALA A 28 2.09 17.41 -5.70
N TRP A 29 3.19 16.75 -5.32
CA TRP A 29 3.73 16.87 -3.98
C TRP A 29 5.25 16.94 -3.97
N TYR A 30 5.78 17.72 -3.06
CA TYR A 30 7.20 17.89 -2.82
C TYR A 30 7.60 17.22 -1.51
N ASP A 31 8.60 16.35 -1.59
CA ASP A 31 9.31 15.78 -0.46
C ASP A 31 10.54 16.65 -0.15
N ARG A 32 10.55 17.27 1.02
CA ARG A 32 11.67 18.12 1.42
C ARG A 32 12.91 17.31 1.80
N GLU A 33 12.72 16.10 2.32
CA GLU A 33 13.81 15.20 2.73
C GLU A 33 14.53 14.64 1.50
N ALA A 34 13.77 14.24 0.49
CA ALA A 34 14.31 13.70 -0.76
C ALA A 34 14.58 14.76 -1.85
N ALA A 35 14.29 16.05 -1.57
CA ALA A 35 14.33 17.15 -2.54
C ALA A 35 13.67 16.78 -3.89
N ARG A 36 12.46 16.20 -3.82
CA ARG A 36 11.81 15.58 -4.99
C ARG A 36 10.39 16.07 -5.18
N VAL A 37 10.05 16.43 -6.41
CA VAL A 37 8.69 16.77 -6.83
C VAL A 37 8.10 15.61 -7.63
N ASN A 38 6.95 15.12 -7.17
CA ASN A 38 6.15 14.13 -7.85
C ASN A 38 4.93 14.84 -8.44
N VAL A 39 4.85 14.90 -9.77
CA VAL A 39 3.75 15.51 -10.50
C VAL A 39 2.76 14.42 -10.89
N LEU A 40 1.47 14.63 -10.62
CA LEU A 40 0.41 13.66 -10.89
C LEU A 40 -0.22 13.85 -12.28
N GLY A 41 0.04 14.99 -12.96
CA GLY A 41 -0.37 15.24 -14.34
C GLY A 41 0.62 16.17 -15.04
N GLU A 42 1.16 15.72 -16.17
CA GLU A 42 2.24 16.42 -16.89
C GLU A 42 1.83 17.83 -17.35
N ASP A 43 0.53 18.04 -17.63
CA ASP A 43 -0.04 19.33 -18.07
C ASP A 43 0.19 20.48 -17.08
N TRP A 44 0.38 20.18 -15.79
CA TRP A 44 0.54 21.17 -14.72
C TRP A 44 1.99 21.33 -14.27
N ARG A 45 2.95 20.68 -14.94
CA ARG A 45 4.33 20.58 -14.48
C ARG A 45 5.00 21.95 -14.30
N GLU A 46 4.89 22.83 -15.28
CA GLU A 46 5.50 24.17 -15.21
C GLU A 46 4.86 25.02 -14.11
N ASP A 47 3.53 25.05 -14.06
CA ASP A 47 2.78 25.77 -13.02
C ASP A 47 3.10 25.28 -11.61
N VAL A 48 3.28 23.97 -11.42
CA VAL A 48 3.68 23.37 -10.15
C VAL A 48 5.08 23.80 -9.72
N LEU A 49 6.03 23.82 -10.67
CA LEU A 49 7.41 24.23 -10.37
C LEU A 49 7.48 25.72 -10.04
N ASP A 50 6.72 26.56 -10.73
CA ASP A 50 6.59 27.98 -10.43
C ASP A 50 5.98 28.21 -9.04
N ALA A 51 4.91 27.48 -8.69
CA ALA A 51 4.27 27.58 -7.37
C ALA A 51 5.16 27.07 -6.22
N LEU A 52 5.99 26.06 -6.49
CA LEU A 52 6.92 25.49 -5.51
C LEU A 52 8.21 26.29 -5.37
N GLY A 53 8.59 27.10 -6.36
CA GLY A 53 9.85 27.87 -6.41
C GLY A 53 10.27 28.51 -5.08
N PRO A 54 9.38 29.20 -4.34
CA PRO A 54 9.72 29.81 -3.05
C PRO A 54 10.09 28.82 -1.92
N PHE A 55 9.67 27.57 -2.04
CA PHE A 55 9.85 26.52 -1.03
C PHE A 55 10.99 25.55 -1.37
N LEU A 56 11.54 25.63 -2.59
CA LEU A 56 12.64 24.76 -3.02
C LEU A 56 13.95 25.22 -2.39
N THR A 57 14.55 24.35 -1.58
CA THR A 57 15.81 24.64 -0.87
C THR A 57 17.03 24.08 -1.59
N GLY A 58 17.05 24.14 -2.93
CA GLY A 58 18.17 23.64 -3.74
C GLY A 58 17.75 22.94 -5.05
N PRO A 59 18.67 22.24 -5.72
CA PRO A 59 18.36 21.46 -6.92
C PRO A 59 17.36 20.35 -6.57
N VAL A 60 16.23 20.32 -7.28
CA VAL A 60 15.17 19.33 -7.08
C VAL A 60 15.11 18.34 -8.21
N THR A 61 14.79 17.09 -7.89
CA THR A 61 14.53 16.07 -8.90
C THR A 61 13.03 16.02 -9.19
N VAL A 62 12.65 16.10 -10.47
CA VAL A 62 11.26 15.92 -10.92
C VAL A 62 11.16 14.56 -11.59
N GLY A 63 10.17 13.77 -11.18
CA GLY A 63 9.87 12.50 -11.82
C GLY A 63 9.75 11.33 -10.83
N PRO A 64 9.41 10.14 -11.35
CA PRO A 64 9.09 8.98 -10.54
C PRO A 64 10.25 8.65 -9.59
N PRO A 65 9.94 8.13 -8.39
CA PRO A 65 10.97 7.71 -7.45
C PRO A 65 11.95 6.75 -8.13
N PRO A 66 13.25 6.81 -7.79
CA PRO A 66 14.22 5.91 -8.37
C PRO A 66 13.77 4.46 -8.11
N VAL A 67 13.80 3.64 -9.15
CA VAL A 67 13.47 2.22 -9.02
C VAL A 67 14.51 1.61 -8.08
N PRO A 68 14.10 0.81 -7.06
CA PRO A 68 15.04 0.16 -6.17
C PRO A 68 16.04 -0.67 -6.98
N THR A 69 17.30 -0.57 -6.62
CA THR A 69 18.37 -1.37 -7.23
C THR A 69 18.11 -2.86 -6.98
N PRO A 70 18.66 -3.76 -7.82
CA PRO A 70 18.56 -5.20 -7.57
C PRO A 70 19.06 -5.61 -6.18
N ALA A 71 20.07 -4.91 -5.65
CA ALA A 71 20.59 -5.15 -4.30
C ALA A 71 19.59 -4.76 -3.20
N GLU A 72 18.85 -3.66 -3.38
CA GLU A 72 17.77 -3.26 -2.47
C GLU A 72 16.57 -4.20 -2.58
N LEU A 73 16.23 -4.65 -3.79
CA LEU A 73 15.19 -5.67 -4.00
C LEU A 73 15.57 -7.01 -3.35
N ALA A 74 16.84 -7.42 -3.42
CA ALA A 74 17.30 -8.63 -2.76
C ALA A 74 17.12 -8.57 -1.24
N ARG A 75 17.26 -7.39 -0.62
CA ARG A 75 16.99 -7.19 0.81
C ARG A 75 15.49 -7.24 1.17
N LEU A 76 14.62 -7.01 0.19
CA LEU A 76 13.17 -7.09 0.33
C LEU A 76 12.60 -8.45 -0.10
N THR A 77 13.46 -9.38 -0.55
CA THR A 77 13.03 -10.70 -0.99
C THR A 77 12.73 -11.54 0.25
N LEU A 78 11.49 -12.02 0.33
CA LEU A 78 11.05 -12.92 1.37
C LEU A 78 11.64 -14.32 1.13
N HIS A 79 12.07 -14.99 2.19
CA HIS A 79 12.48 -16.39 2.10
C HIS A 79 11.26 -17.23 1.67
N PRO A 80 11.40 -18.23 0.79
CA PRO A 80 10.25 -19.04 0.33
C PRO A 80 9.48 -19.69 1.49
N ASP A 81 10.15 -20.06 2.58
CA ASP A 81 9.48 -20.64 3.75
C ASP A 81 8.68 -19.60 4.57
N ASP A 82 9.00 -18.32 4.41
CA ASP A 82 8.25 -17.22 5.04
C ASP A 82 7.11 -16.73 4.14
N ASP A 83 7.04 -17.18 2.88
CA ASP A 83 5.97 -16.85 1.97
C ASP A 83 4.71 -17.66 2.30
N LEU A 84 3.75 -16.99 2.92
CA LEU A 84 2.46 -17.57 3.27
C LEU A 84 1.46 -17.57 2.12
N ALA A 85 1.76 -16.95 0.97
CA ALA A 85 0.84 -16.88 -0.17
C ALA A 85 0.35 -18.25 -0.69
N PRO A 86 1.16 -19.34 -0.66
CA PRO A 86 0.69 -20.66 -1.07
C PRO A 86 -0.29 -21.32 -0.10
N ASN A 87 -0.30 -20.93 1.17
CA ASN A 87 -1.08 -21.60 2.22
C ASN A 87 -2.53 -21.10 2.21
N ARG A 88 -3.51 -22.00 2.14
CA ARG A 88 -4.92 -21.59 2.30
C ARG A 88 -5.24 -21.35 3.78
N PRO A 89 -5.93 -20.25 4.14
CA PRO A 89 -6.40 -20.05 5.51
C PRO A 89 -7.21 -21.25 6.01
N GLY A 90 -6.84 -21.80 7.17
CA GLY A 90 -7.45 -22.98 7.76
C GLY A 90 -6.92 -24.34 7.27
N GLU A 91 -6.05 -24.40 6.27
CA GLU A 91 -5.56 -25.68 5.70
C GLU A 91 -4.82 -26.54 6.73
N ALA A 92 -3.94 -25.93 7.53
CA ALA A 92 -3.25 -26.62 8.61
C ALA A 92 -4.24 -27.21 9.64
N LEU A 93 -5.29 -26.47 9.98
CA LEU A 93 -6.33 -26.93 10.92
C LEU A 93 -7.19 -28.05 10.33
N VAL A 94 -7.43 -28.05 9.02
CA VAL A 94 -8.11 -29.16 8.32
C VAL A 94 -7.27 -30.43 8.43
N ILE A 95 -5.97 -30.34 8.13
CA ILE A 95 -5.03 -31.47 8.22
C ILE A 95 -4.98 -32.00 9.66
N ASP A 96 -4.91 -31.12 10.65
CA ASP A 96 -4.85 -31.51 12.06
C ASP A 96 -6.15 -32.18 12.55
N LEU A 97 -7.31 -31.71 12.08
CA LEU A 97 -8.61 -32.30 12.41
C LEU A 97 -8.82 -33.65 11.71
N ASP A 98 -8.30 -33.82 10.50
CA ASP A 98 -8.37 -35.08 9.76
C ASP A 98 -7.46 -36.14 10.38
N ARG A 99 -6.25 -35.74 10.77
CA ARG A 99 -5.26 -36.63 11.43
C ARG A 99 -5.70 -37.03 12.84
N ASP A 100 -6.29 -36.11 13.61
CA ASP A 100 -6.79 -36.37 14.97
C ASP A 100 -8.20 -35.77 15.16
N PRO A 101 -9.26 -36.51 14.76
CA PRO A 101 -10.64 -36.05 14.86
C PRO A 101 -11.14 -35.93 16.31
N GLY A 102 -10.39 -36.45 17.28
CA GLY A 102 -10.75 -36.48 18.69
C GLY A 102 -11.92 -37.42 19.04
N PRO A 103 -12.26 -37.56 20.33
CA PRO A 103 -13.35 -38.42 20.80
C PRO A 103 -14.73 -38.01 20.30
N ALA A 104 -15.55 -39.00 19.90
CA ALA A 104 -16.90 -38.80 19.36
C ALA A 104 -17.89 -38.11 20.33
N HIS A 105 -17.69 -38.26 21.64
CA HIS A 105 -18.56 -37.69 22.68
C HIS A 105 -17.78 -36.73 23.57
N ARG A 106 -17.56 -35.51 23.08
CA ARG A 106 -17.07 -34.40 23.91
C ARG A 106 -18.23 -33.55 24.41
N LEU A 107 -18.23 -33.27 25.72
CA LEU A 107 -19.16 -32.32 26.34
C LEU A 107 -18.93 -30.87 25.89
N ARG A 108 -17.73 -30.55 25.39
CA ARG A 108 -17.36 -29.23 24.86
C ARG A 108 -16.92 -29.34 23.40
N PRO A 109 -17.37 -28.46 22.50
CA PRO A 109 -16.93 -28.44 21.11
C PRO A 109 -15.40 -28.25 21.00
N ASP A 110 -14.78 -28.90 20.00
CA ASP A 110 -13.34 -28.76 19.73
C ASP A 110 -13.02 -27.30 19.36
N PRO A 111 -12.14 -26.60 20.11
CA PRO A 111 -11.77 -25.22 19.81
C PRO A 111 -11.14 -25.05 18.42
N ARG A 112 -10.48 -26.08 17.87
CA ARG A 112 -9.89 -26.07 16.53
C ARG A 112 -10.92 -25.83 15.44
N ARG A 113 -12.16 -26.33 15.61
CA ARG A 113 -13.25 -26.09 14.66
C ARG A 113 -13.69 -24.62 14.64
N ARG A 114 -13.66 -23.95 15.79
CA ARG A 114 -13.95 -22.51 15.87
C ARG A 114 -12.81 -21.68 15.25
N ALA A 115 -11.56 -22.09 15.48
CA ALA A 115 -10.41 -21.46 14.84
C ALA A 115 -10.45 -21.61 13.31
N LEU A 116 -10.78 -22.81 12.81
CA LEU A 116 -10.93 -23.08 11.38
C LEU A 116 -11.97 -22.15 10.74
N ALA A 117 -13.15 -22.03 11.36
CA ALA A 117 -14.18 -21.13 10.87
C ALA A 117 -13.74 -19.66 10.85
N ALA A 118 -12.92 -19.23 11.82
CA ALA A 118 -12.38 -17.87 11.85
C ALA A 118 -11.36 -17.64 10.73
N GLU A 119 -10.43 -18.58 10.51
CA GLU A 119 -9.43 -18.48 9.42
C GLU A 119 -10.09 -18.48 8.05
N GLN A 120 -11.08 -19.34 7.82
CA GLN A 120 -11.85 -19.37 6.58
C GLN A 120 -12.60 -18.05 6.33
N ALA A 121 -13.26 -17.50 7.36
CA ALA A 121 -13.95 -16.22 7.26
C ALA A 121 -13.00 -15.05 6.93
N VAL A 122 -11.77 -15.08 7.45
CA VAL A 122 -10.72 -14.11 7.09
C VAL A 122 -10.29 -14.32 5.64
N GLY A 123 -10.07 -15.57 5.20
CA GLY A 123 -9.76 -15.89 3.81
C GLY A 123 -10.81 -15.36 2.85
N GLU A 124 -12.09 -15.63 3.09
CA GLU A 124 -13.19 -15.10 2.28
C GLU A 124 -13.27 -13.56 2.29
N ALA A 125 -12.84 -12.92 3.38
CA ALA A 125 -12.74 -11.46 3.43
C ALA A 125 -11.59 -10.94 2.56
N LEU A 126 -10.44 -11.61 2.58
CA LEU A 126 -9.29 -11.30 1.73
C LEU A 126 -9.64 -11.52 0.25
N ASP A 127 -10.20 -12.67 -0.12
CA ASP A 127 -10.62 -12.97 -1.50
C ASP A 127 -11.57 -11.91 -2.07
N ARG A 128 -12.45 -11.35 -1.23
CA ARG A 128 -13.36 -10.26 -1.62
C ARG A 128 -12.66 -8.92 -1.84
N LEU A 129 -11.55 -8.67 -1.13
CA LEU A 129 -10.68 -7.53 -1.40
C LEU A 129 -9.91 -7.75 -2.71
N GLU A 130 -9.51 -8.99 -3.01
CA GLU A 130 -8.81 -9.35 -4.24
C GLU A 130 -9.68 -9.25 -5.48
N GLY A 131 -10.94 -9.67 -5.40
CA GLY A 131 -11.93 -9.53 -6.48
C GLY A 131 -12.25 -8.08 -6.90
N ARG A 132 -11.76 -7.07 -6.16
CA ARG A 132 -11.79 -5.65 -6.53
C ARG A 132 -10.51 -5.15 -7.22
N GLY A 133 -9.63 -6.07 -7.63
CA GLY A 133 -8.38 -5.79 -8.34
C GLY A 133 -7.15 -5.67 -7.43
N GLY A 134 -7.26 -6.01 -6.15
CA GLY A 134 -6.15 -5.96 -5.22
C GLY A 134 -5.52 -7.33 -5.01
N THR A 135 -4.54 -7.74 -5.81
CA THR A 135 -3.72 -8.94 -5.52
C THR A 135 -3.29 -9.02 -4.04
N PRO A 136 -3.22 -10.22 -3.43
CA PRO A 136 -2.60 -10.38 -2.11
C PRO A 136 -1.18 -9.86 -2.21
N CYS A 137 -0.73 -9.10 -1.21
CA CYS A 137 0.56 -8.43 -1.14
C CYS A 137 1.76 -9.37 -1.39
N THR A 138 2.02 -9.72 -2.64
CA THR A 138 3.22 -10.43 -3.11
C THR A 138 4.14 -9.49 -3.89
N ARG A 139 3.70 -8.27 -4.15
CA ARG A 139 4.55 -7.21 -4.67
C ARG A 139 3.78 -5.89 -4.60
N CYS A 140 4.24 -4.95 -3.80
CA CYS A 140 3.97 -3.54 -4.10
C CYS A 140 4.71 -3.20 -5.41
N ARG A 141 4.20 -3.64 -6.56
CA ARG A 141 4.17 -2.77 -7.72
C ARG A 141 3.04 -1.82 -7.43
N CYS A 142 3.34 -0.59 -7.04
CA CYS A 142 2.35 0.48 -7.14
C CYS A 142 2.04 0.65 -8.64
N PRO A 143 0.84 0.32 -9.14
CA PRO A 143 0.38 0.96 -10.36
C PRO A 143 -0.12 2.35 -9.95
N GLU A 144 0.21 3.34 -10.76
CA GLU A 144 -0.43 4.65 -10.77
C GLU A 144 -1.96 4.48 -10.90
N ALA A 145 -2.69 4.39 -9.79
CA ALA A 145 -4.15 4.51 -9.77
C ALA A 145 -4.69 4.66 -8.35
N ILE A 146 -4.31 5.73 -7.64
CA ILE A 146 -5.17 6.28 -6.59
C ILE A 146 -5.39 7.76 -6.90
N ALA A 147 -6.02 8.00 -8.04
CA ALA A 147 -6.64 9.26 -8.39
C ALA A 147 -8.16 9.04 -8.53
N SER A 148 -8.79 8.52 -7.47
CA SER A 148 -10.21 8.73 -7.18
C SER A 148 -10.56 8.04 -5.89
N THR A 149 -11.44 8.66 -5.11
CA THR A 149 -11.99 8.20 -3.83
C THR A 149 -11.20 8.64 -2.61
N ILE A 150 -11.20 9.96 -2.33
CA ILE A 150 -11.65 10.48 -1.04
C ILE A 150 -12.41 11.79 -1.35
N TRP A 151 -13.60 11.93 -0.76
CA TRP A 151 -14.52 13.06 -0.88
C TRP A 151 -13.86 14.42 -0.63
#